data_AF-A0A822IT67-F1
#
_entry.id   AF-A0A822IT67-F1
#
_cell.length_a   1.000
_cell.length_b   1.000
_cell.length_c   1.000
_cell.angle_alpha   90.00
_cell.angle_beta   90.00
_cell.angle_gamma   90.00
#
_symmetry.space_group_name_H-M   'P 1'
#
loop_
_entity.id
_entity.type
_entity.pdbx_description
1 polymer ?
#
loop_
_entity_poly.entity_id
_entity_poly.type
_entity_poly.pdbx_seq_one_letter_code
_entity_poly.pdbx_strand_id
1 'polypeptide(L)' 'MAGLENSMDNAENAQKVKVGKEDPAEKQRQKDFYAKLRARKAEQPTGAQYD' A
#
# COMPACT_ATOMS: atom_id res chain seq x y z
N MET A 1 38.01 14.51 7.36
CA MET A 1 36.81 13.64 7.30
C MET A 1 35.79 14.42 6.49
N ALA A 2 35.60 14.10 5.20
CA ALA A 2 34.66 14.79 4.29
C ALA A 2 33.62 13.81 3.73
N GLY A 3 33.43 12.67 4.40
CA GLY A 3 32.54 11.59 3.99
C GLY A 3 31.21 11.59 4.74
N LEU A 4 31.15 12.23 5.91
CA LEU A 4 29.94 12.29 6.73
C LEU A 4 28.94 13.30 6.18
N GLU A 5 29.39 14.51 5.77
CA GLU A 5 28.47 15.51 5.21
C GLU A 5 27.85 15.02 3.89
N ASN A 6 28.67 14.46 2.99
CA ASN A 6 28.22 13.88 1.73
C ASN A 6 27.26 12.69 1.92
N SER A 7 27.38 11.91 3.00
CA SER A 7 26.47 10.80 3.29
C SER A 7 25.11 11.29 3.80
N MET A 8 25.08 12.39 4.54
CA MET A 8 23.84 12.96 5.08
C MET A 8 23.01 13.62 3.98
N ASP A 9 23.65 14.39 3.08
CA ASP A 9 22.97 15.02 1.95
C ASP A 9 22.35 13.99 1.00
N ASN A 10 23.04 12.88 0.76
CA ASN A 10 22.52 11.79 -0.06
C ASN A 10 21.35 11.07 0.63
N ALA A 11 21.37 10.92 1.95
CA ALA A 11 20.27 10.32 2.71
C ALA A 11 19.01 11.21 2.67
N GLU A 12 19.15 12.52 2.82
CA GLU A 12 18.04 13.47 2.70
C GLU A 12 17.45 13.51 1.28
N ASN A 13 18.29 13.44 0.25
CA ASN A 13 17.83 13.39 -1.13
C ASN A 13 17.18 12.04 -1.49
N ALA A 14 17.60 10.94 -0.85
CA ALA A 14 16.95 9.64 -0.99
C ALA A 14 15.57 9.59 -0.33
N GLN A 15 15.34 10.32 0.76
CA GLN A 15 14.00 10.48 1.36
C GLN A 15 13.03 11.27 0.49
N LYS A 16 13.55 12.13 -0.40
CA LYS A 16 12.77 12.80 -1.46
C LYS A 16 12.46 11.82 -2.60
N VAL A 17 12.07 10.59 -2.26
CA VAL A 17 11.45 9.66 -3.21
C VAL A 17 10.33 10.43 -3.87
N LYS A 18 10.39 10.55 -5.20
CA LYS A 18 9.34 11.15 -6.01
C LYS A 18 8.08 10.36 -5.69
N VAL A 19 7.24 10.91 -4.81
CA VAL A 19 5.92 10.35 -4.52
C VAL A 19 5.23 10.34 -5.87
N GLY A 20 5.09 9.15 -6.45
CA GLY A 20 4.48 9.00 -7.76
C GLY A 20 3.15 9.73 -7.72
N LYS A 21 2.87 10.59 -8.71
CA LYS A 21 1.61 11.32 -8.76
C LYS A 21 0.47 10.30 -8.66
N GLU A 22 -0.19 10.23 -7.51
CA GLU A 22 -1.36 9.38 -7.34
C GLU A 22 -2.46 9.95 -8.23
N ASP A 23 -2.78 9.25 -9.33
CA ASP A 23 -3.92 9.61 -10.16
C ASP A 23 -5.20 9.48 -9.32
N PRO A 24 -6.00 10.55 -9.14
CA PRO A 24 -7.26 10.51 -8.40
C PRO A 24 -8.20 9.39 -8.88
N ALA A 25 -8.18 9.07 -10.18
CA ALA A 25 -8.98 7.98 -10.74
C ALA A 25 -8.49 6.61 -10.27
N GLU A 26 -7.18 6.41 -10.14
CA GLU A 26 -6.61 5.16 -9.63
C GLU A 26 -6.91 4.97 -8.15
N LYS A 27 -6.85 6.06 -7.37
CA LYS A 27 -7.24 6.04 -5.95
C LYS A 27 -8.71 5.65 -5.77
N GLN A 28 -9.60 6.12 -6.64
CA GLN A 28 -11.01 5.74 -6.60
C GLN A 28 -11.19 4.26 -6.98
N ARG A 29 -10.51 3.80 -8.05
CA ARG A 29 -10.53 2.39 -8.45
C ARG A 29 -10.08 1.44 -7.33
N GLN A 30 -9.03 1.81 -6.61
CA GLN A 30 -8.57 1.04 -5.45
C GLN A 30 -9.61 0.99 -4.34
N LYS A 31 -10.23 2.13 -3.99
CA LYS A 31 -11.30 2.16 -2.97
C LYS A 31 -12.47 1.27 -3.35
N ASP A 32 -12.93 1.35 -4.60
CA ASP A 32 -14.06 0.55 -5.09
C ASP A 32 -13.73 -0.94 -5.13
N PHE A 33 -12.49 -1.29 -5.50
CA PHE A 33 -11.99 -2.66 -5.46
C PHE A 33 -11.98 -3.22 -4.03
N TYR A 34 -11.42 -2.49 -3.07
CA TYR A 34 -11.39 -2.92 -1.67
C TYR A 34 -12.79 -2.98 -1.03
N ALA A 35 -13.70 -2.08 -1.41
CA ALA A 35 -15.09 -2.13 -0.98
C ALA A 35 -15.77 -3.43 -1.45
N LYS A 36 -15.58 -3.81 -2.73
CA LYS A 36 -16.08 -5.07 -3.27
C LYS A 36 -15.46 -6.28 -2.56
N LEU A 37 -14.16 -6.27 -2.32
CA LEU A 37 -13.46 -7.36 -1.64
C LEU A 37 -13.98 -7.55 -0.19
N ARG A 38 -14.22 -6.46 0.55
CA ARG A 38 -14.80 -6.52 1.89
C ARG A 38 -16.26 -6.99 1.87
N ALA A 39 -17.02 -6.59 0.86
CA ALA A 39 -18.42 -6.98 0.71
C ALA A 39 -18.59 -8.43 0.25
N ARG A 40 -17.54 -9.06 -0.31
CA ARG A 40 -17.54 -10.52 -0.54
C ARG A 40 -17.59 -11.22 0.81
N LYS A 41 -18.79 -11.59 1.24
CA LYS A 41 -18.96 -12.68 2.20
C LYS A 41 -18.42 -13.93 1.52
N ALA A 42 -17.33 -14.48 2.06
CA ALA A 42 -16.99 -15.87 1.78
C ALA A 42 -18.19 -16.71 2.18
N GLU A 43 -18.69 -17.56 1.29
CA GLU A 43 -19.61 -18.62 1.68
C GLU A 43 -18.89 -19.44 2.75
N GLN A 44 -19.35 -19.32 3.99
CA GLN A 44 -18.89 -20.20 5.06
C GLN A 44 -19.26 -21.62 4.64
N PRO A 45 -18.31 -22.56 4.53
CA PRO A 45 -18.66 -23.93 4.21
C PRO A 45 -19.63 -24.45 5.28
N THR A 46 -20.84 -24.84 4.89
CA THR A 46 -21.91 -25.34 5.77
C THR A 46 -21.64 -26.77 6.26
N GLY A 47 -20.38 -27.12 6.53
CA GLY A 47 -19.95 -28.52 6.62
C GLY A 47 -18.84 -28.82 7.62
N ALA A 48 -18.54 -27.93 8.58
CA ALA A 48 -17.80 -28.35 9.78
C ALA A 48 -18.80 -28.79 10.86
N GLN A 49 -19.49 -29.91 10.61
CA GLN A 49 -20.05 -30.69 11.70
C GLN A 49 -18.84 -31.30 12.43
N TYR A 50 -18.46 -30.69 13.55
CA TYR A 50 -17.64 -31.39 14.53
C TYR A 50 -18.60 -32.30 15.29
N ASP A 51 -18.34 -33.62 15.22
CA ASP A 51 -19.03 -34.66 15.98
C ASP A 51 -19.03 -34.39 17.50
#